data_AF-A0A4D7C3Z8-F1
#
_entry.id   AF-A0A4D7C3Z8-F1
#
_cell.length_a   1.000
_cell.length_b   1.000
_cell.length_c   1.000
_cell.angle_alpha   90.00
_cell.angle_beta   90.00
_cell.angle_gamma   90.00
#
_symmetry.space_group_name_H-M   'P 1'
#
loop_
_entity.id
_entity.type
_entity.pdbx_description
1 polymer ?
#
loop_
_entity_poly.entity_id
_entity_poly.type
_entity_poly.pdbx_seq_one_letter_code
_entity_poly.pdbx_strand_id
1 'polypeptide(L)' 'MADLKLGKLPDRTPVKLAIAVSPDLHRALADYATIYNEAYGQSEALAELVPHMLAAFLASDRGFAKAREAITRKAP' A
#
# COMPACT_ATOMS: atom_id res chain seq x y z
N MET A 1 16.25 -35.27 4.18
CA MET A 1 16.10 -33.87 3.72
C MET A 1 15.10 -33.22 4.66
N ALA A 2 15.46 -32.14 5.34
CA ALA A 2 14.64 -31.60 6.42
C ALA A 2 13.34 -31.01 5.87
N ASP A 3 12.22 -31.62 6.23
CA ASP A 3 10.85 -31.18 5.93
C ASP A 3 10.52 -29.96 6.80
N LEU A 4 10.97 -28.78 6.38
CA LEU A 4 10.66 -27.52 7.04
C LEU A 4 9.20 -27.15 6.74
N LYS A 5 8.34 -27.21 7.77
CA LYS A 5 6.93 -26.77 7.71
C LYS A 5 6.77 -25.29 7.32
N LEU A 6 7.81 -24.49 7.48
CA LEU A 6 7.85 -23.11 7.05
C LEU A 6 8.48 -23.06 5.66
N GLY A 7 7.64 -22.92 4.63
CA GLY A 7 8.08 -22.60 3.28
C GLY A 7 8.86 -21.29 3.23
N LYS A 8 9.58 -21.05 2.14
CA LYS A 8 10.35 -19.82 1.93
C LYS A 8 9.45 -18.60 2.18
N LEU A 9 9.93 -17.68 3.01
CA LEU A 9 9.23 -16.43 3.30
C LEU A 9 9.02 -15.64 2.00
N PRO A 10 7.90 -14.91 1.86
CA PRO A 10 7.68 -14.06 0.70
C PRO A 10 8.80 -13.02 0.62
N ASP A 11 9.09 -12.56 -0.60
CA ASP A 11 10.00 -11.43 -0.78
C ASP A 11 9.40 -10.20 -0.08
N ARG A 12 10.15 -9.68 0.89
CA ARG A 12 9.77 -8.51 1.71
C ARG A 12 10.58 -7.29 1.32
N THR A 13 11.34 -7.35 0.22
CA THR A 13 12.15 -6.22 -0.24
C THR A 13 11.21 -5.08 -0.65
N PRO A 14 11.26 -3.93 0.05
CA PRO A 14 10.40 -2.81 -0.31
C PRO A 14 10.82 -2.25 -1.66
N VAL A 15 9.85 -2.07 -2.56
CA VAL A 15 10.07 -1.42 -3.85
C VAL A 15 9.81 0.07 -3.69
N LYS A 16 10.84 0.90 -3.93
CA LYS A 16 10.69 2.36 -3.93
C LYS A 16 10.05 2.80 -5.25
N LEU A 17 8.93 3.52 -5.14
CA LEU A 17 8.25 4.14 -6.27
C LEU A 17 8.31 5.67 -6.13
N ALA A 18 8.98 6.35 -7.07
CA ALA A 18 8.94 7.80 -7.15
C ALA A 18 7.72 8.23 -7.99
N ILE A 19 6.86 9.07 -7.42
CA ILE A 19 5.63 9.56 -8.08
C ILE A 19 5.61 11.08 -8.10
N ALA A 20 5.04 11.66 -9.15
CA ALA A 20 4.66 13.07 -9.19
C ALA A 20 3.15 13.16 -8.89
N VAL A 21 2.78 14.05 -7.97
CA VAL A 21 1.39 14.33 -7.61
C VAL A 21 1.07 15.80 -7.90
N SER A 22 -0.19 16.11 -8.16
CA SER A 22 -0.61 17.50 -8.31
C SER A 22 -0.42 18.26 -6.99
N PRO A 23 -0.24 19.60 -7.04
CA PRO A 23 -0.15 20.42 -5.83
C PRO A 23 -1.35 20.25 -4.90
N ASP A 24 -2.55 20.12 -5.48
CA ASP A 24 -3.80 19.96 -4.71
C ASP A 24 -3.83 18.62 -3.96
N LEU A 25 -3.38 17.53 -4.62
CA LEU A 25 -3.30 16.24 -3.96
C LEU A 25 -2.24 16.24 -2.86
N HIS A 26 -1.10 16.90 -3.07
CA HIS A 26 -0.08 17.06 -2.03
C HIS A 26 -0.63 17.78 -0.79
N ARG A 27 -1.39 18.89 -0.99
CA ARG A 27 -2.03 19.62 0.11
C ARG A 27 -3.02 18.74 0.86
N ALA A 28 -3.91 18.04 0.14
CA ALA A 28 -4.88 17.15 0.76
C ALA A 28 -4.22 16.01 1.56
N LEU A 29 -3.10 15.46 1.06
CA LEU A 29 -2.32 14.45 1.77
C LEU A 29 -1.70 15.02 3.06
N ALA A 30 -1.13 16.23 3.00
CA ALA A 30 -0.55 16.90 4.16
C ALA A 30 -1.61 17.21 5.24
N ASP A 31 -2.79 17.66 4.82
CA ASP A 31 -3.92 17.91 5.72
C ASP A 31 -4.38 16.59 6.37
N TYR A 32 -4.48 15.51 5.58
CA TYR A 32 -4.81 14.19 6.13
C TYR A 32 -3.80 13.73 7.17
N ALA A 33 -2.49 13.89 6.92
CA ALA A 33 -1.47 13.51 7.89
C ALA A 33 -1.59 14.31 9.19
N THR A 34 -1.91 15.60 9.09
CA THR A 34 -2.15 16.44 10.28
C THR A 34 -3.31 15.90 11.10
N ILE A 35 -4.45 15.63 10.47
CA ILE A 35 -5.64 15.08 11.14
C ILE A 35 -5.37 13.69 11.72
N TYR A 36 -4.67 12.82 10.98
CA TYR A 36 -4.29 11.49 11.46
C TYR A 36 -3.42 11.60 12.72
N ASN A 37 -2.43 12.49 12.71
CA ASN A 37 -1.52 12.67 13.81
C ASN A 37 -2.23 13.23 15.06
N GLU A 38 -3.17 14.15 14.87
CA GLU A 38 -4.02 14.65 15.95
C GLU A 38 -4.93 13.55 16.52
N ALA A 39 -5.52 12.71 15.67
CA ALA A 39 -6.43 11.66 16.08
C ALA A 39 -5.75 10.54 16.88
N TYR A 40 -4.51 10.20 16.53
CA TYR A 40 -3.78 9.06 17.12
C TYR A 40 -2.60 9.46 18.01
N GLY A 41 -2.28 10.76 18.12
CA GLY A 41 -1.16 11.27 18.92
C GLY A 41 0.22 10.81 18.42
N GLN A 42 0.32 10.35 17.17
CA GLN A 42 1.54 9.84 16.56
C GLN A 42 1.88 10.69 15.34
N SER A 43 3.15 11.07 15.19
CA SER A 43 3.58 11.83 14.03
C SER A 43 4.02 10.91 12.91
N GLU A 44 3.12 10.57 12.01
CA GLU A 44 3.43 9.77 10.83
C GLU A 44 3.70 10.64 9.59
N ALA A 45 4.74 10.26 8.84
CA ALA A 45 5.10 10.95 7.60
C ALA A 45 4.22 10.48 6.43
N LEU A 46 4.05 11.34 5.41
CA LEU A 46 3.36 10.96 4.18
C LEU A 46 3.95 9.71 3.52
N ALA A 47 5.27 9.52 3.62
CA ALA A 47 5.96 8.36 3.08
C ALA A 47 5.50 7.03 3.71
N GLU A 48 5.03 7.06 4.95
CA GLU A 48 4.49 5.89 5.66
C GLU A 48 2.97 5.77 5.42
N LEU A 49 2.24 6.89 5.48
CA LEU A 49 0.78 6.89 5.32
C LEU A 49 0.33 6.52 3.90
N VAL A 50 1.00 7.04 2.86
CA VAL A 50 0.58 6.86 1.46
C VAL A 50 0.57 5.38 1.04
N PRO A 51 1.60 4.56 1.32
CA PRO A 51 1.54 3.12 1.06
C PRO A 51 0.33 2.44 1.72
N HIS A 52 0.01 2.79 2.97
CA HIS A 52 -1.15 2.23 3.67
C HIS A 52 -2.48 2.68 3.04
N MET A 53 -2.60 3.95 2.65
CA MET A 53 -3.77 4.46 1.93
C MET A 53 -3.98 3.74 0.59
N LEU A 54 -2.91 3.54 -0.18
CA LEU A 54 -2.97 2.85 -1.47
C LEU A 54 -3.35 1.37 -1.28
N ALA A 55 -2.78 0.71 -0.27
CA ALA A 55 -3.15 -0.67 0.04
C ALA A 55 -4.63 -0.79 0.42
N ALA A 56 -5.13 0.11 1.27
CA ALA A 56 -6.55 0.14 1.65
C ALA A 56 -7.47 0.42 0.46
N PHE A 57 -7.10 1.38 -0.40
CA PHE A 57 -7.82 1.69 -1.62
C PHE A 57 -7.94 0.46 -2.53
N LEU A 58 -6.81 -0.18 -2.86
CA LEU A 58 -6.78 -1.38 -3.70
C LEU A 58 -7.55 -2.56 -3.08
N ALA A 59 -7.49 -2.72 -1.77
CA ALA A 59 -8.23 -3.76 -1.05
C ALA A 59 -9.75 -3.52 -1.08
N SER A 60 -10.19 -2.26 -1.07
CA SER A 60 -11.60 -1.89 -1.11
C SER A 60 -12.22 -1.99 -2.51
N ASP A 61 -11.40 -1.95 -3.57
CA ASP A 61 -11.87 -2.02 -4.95
C ASP A 61 -12.13 -3.48 -5.39
N ARG A 62 -13.40 -3.88 -5.32
CA ARG A 62 -13.85 -5.21 -5.78
C ARG A 62 -13.69 -5.42 -7.29
N GLY A 63 -13.77 -4.35 -8.08
CA GLY A 63 -13.56 -4.42 -9.53
C GLY A 63 -12.12 -4.74 -9.85
N PHE A 64 -11.20 -4.05 -9.20
CA PHE A 64 -9.76 -4.34 -9.24
C PHE A 64 -9.46 -5.77 -8.80
N ALA A 65 -10.03 -6.24 -7.67
CA ALA A 65 -9.78 -7.59 -7.18
C ALA A 65 -10.14 -8.67 -8.22
N LYS A 66 -11.31 -8.59 -8.85
CA LYS A 66 -11.74 -9.52 -9.90
C LYS A 66 -10.84 -9.47 -11.13
N ALA A 67 -10.46 -8.26 -11.57
CA ALA A 67 -9.57 -8.09 -12.72
C ALA A 67 -8.18 -8.66 -12.44
N ARG A 68 -7.64 -8.45 -11.23
CA ARG A 68 -6.35 -8.98 -10.79
C ARG A 68 -6.32 -10.51 -10.77
N GLU A 69 -7.37 -11.17 -10.25
CA GLU A 69 -7.48 -12.63 -10.29
C GLU A 69 -7.45 -13.18 -11.72
N ALA A 70 -8.11 -12.51 -12.65
CA ALA A 70 -8.11 -12.90 -14.06
C ALA A 70 -6.71 -12.76 -14.69
N ILE A 71 -5.92 -11.75 -14.30
CA ILE A 71 -4.53 -11.58 -14.73
C ILE A 71 -3.66 -12.70 -14.16
N THR A 72 -3.75 -12.97 -12.85
CA THR A 72 -2.94 -14.02 -12.20
C THR A 72 -3.23 -15.41 -12.77
N ARG A 73 -4.48 -15.72 -13.12
CA ARG A 73 -4.85 -16.99 -13.75
C ARG A 73 -4.31 -17.15 -15.18
N LYS A 74 -4.08 -16.04 -15.87
CA LYS A 74 -3.52 -16.02 -17.24
C LYS A 74 -1.99 -15.99 -17.27
N ALA A 75 -1.32 -15.83 -16.13
CA ALA A 75 0.13 -15.93 -16.06
C ALA A 75 0.55 -17.40 -16.31
N PRO A 76 1.54 -17.65 -17.19
CA PRO A 76 2.02 -18.99 -17.51
C PRO A 76 2.74 -19.67 -16.34
#